data_AF-A0A366W0F4-F1
#
_entry.id   AF-A0A366W0F4-F1
#
_cell.length_a   1.000
_cell.length_b   1.000
_cell.length_c   1.000
_cell.angle_alpha   90.00
_cell.angle_beta   90.00
_cell.angle_gamma   90.00
#
_symmetry.space_group_name_H-M   'P 1'
#
loop_
_entity.id
_entity.type
_entity.pdbx_description
1 polymer ?
#
loop_
_entity_poly.entity_id
_entity_poly.type
_entity_poly.pdbx_seq_one_letter_code
_entity_poly.pdbx_strand_id
1 'polypeptide(L)'
;MKYSVVLLISLLSSFALAKEQTVPVNQEALKTIGDKLANYEQCQVLAESEGDAVMAYYYQDIKQTTLAENTAYSEAELAYINSEYKKGALLLSHLNSAGLFQLCLNRFDPVSRQYYEAKLKAIKD
;
A
#
# COMPACT_ATOMS: atom_id res chain seq x y z
N MET A 1 39.14 -43.65 -42.88
CA MET A 1 38.43 -44.42 -41.83
C MET A 1 39.33 -44.42 -40.60
N LYS A 2 39.03 -43.92 -39.41
CA LYS A 2 37.82 -43.42 -38.75
C LYS A 2 38.31 -42.51 -37.58
N TYR A 3 37.62 -41.39 -37.40
CA TYR A 3 37.25 -40.66 -36.17
C TYR A 3 38.04 -40.94 -34.88
N SER A 4 38.77 -39.93 -34.37
CA SER A 4 38.31 -38.94 -33.36
C SER A 4 38.42 -39.46 -31.92
N VAL A 5 39.54 -39.13 -31.25
CA VAL A 5 39.62 -39.14 -29.79
C VAL A 5 38.93 -37.87 -29.31
N VAL A 6 37.66 -37.99 -28.92
CA VAL A 6 36.87 -36.90 -28.35
C VAL A 6 37.39 -36.63 -26.94
N LEU A 7 37.99 -35.44 -26.78
CA LEU A 7 38.37 -34.84 -25.52
C LEU A 7 37.07 -34.46 -24.76
N LEU A 8 36.61 -35.33 -23.86
CA LEU A 8 35.52 -35.02 -22.94
C LEU A 8 36.05 -34.16 -21.80
N ILE A 9 36.16 -32.85 -22.05
CA ILE A 9 36.23 -31.85 -20.98
C ILE A 9 34.83 -31.77 -20.39
N SER A 10 34.63 -32.45 -19.27
CA SER A 10 33.48 -32.30 -18.38
C SER A 10 33.49 -30.88 -17.79
N LEU A 11 32.96 -29.93 -18.57
CA LEU A 11 32.37 -28.69 -18.08
C LEU A 11 31.18 -29.06 -17.20
N LEU A 12 31.45 -29.47 -15.96
CA LEU A 12 30.50 -29.39 -14.86
C LEU A 12 30.34 -27.90 -14.57
N SER A 13 29.53 -27.26 -15.41
CA SER A 13 28.92 -25.97 -15.15
C SER A 13 28.35 -26.06 -13.75
N SER A 14 29.03 -25.42 -12.81
CA SER A 14 28.49 -25.14 -11.50
C SER A 14 27.29 -24.23 -11.77
N PHE A 15 26.13 -24.84 -11.98
CA PHE A 15 24.87 -24.21 -11.63
C PHE A 15 24.90 -24.10 -10.10
N ALA A 16 25.72 -23.16 -9.61
CA ALA A 16 25.40 -22.46 -8.41
C ALA A 16 24.03 -21.85 -8.72
N LEU A 17 22.98 -22.57 -8.30
CA LEU A 17 21.67 -22.00 -8.12
C LEU A 17 21.96 -20.77 -7.25
N ALA A 18 22.01 -19.59 -7.88
CA ALA A 18 21.93 -18.35 -7.17
C ALA A 18 20.59 -18.47 -6.45
N LYS A 19 20.66 -18.88 -5.19
CA LYS A 19 19.53 -18.83 -4.28
C LYS A 19 19.22 -17.35 -4.28
N GLU A 20 18.21 -16.95 -5.05
CA GLU A 20 17.63 -15.62 -4.91
C GLU A 20 17.49 -15.43 -3.41
N GLN A 21 18.29 -14.52 -2.88
CA GLN A 21 18.20 -14.14 -1.50
C GLN A 21 16.88 -13.38 -1.45
N THR A 22 15.78 -14.13 -1.32
CA THR A 22 14.47 -13.61 -1.03
C THR A 22 14.65 -12.92 0.30
N VAL A 23 14.81 -11.60 0.24
CA VAL A 23 14.71 -10.74 1.41
C VAL A 23 13.39 -11.16 2.06
N PRO A 24 13.39 -11.62 3.31
CA PRO A 24 12.16 -12.07 3.94
C PRO A 24 11.19 -10.90 3.92
N VAL A 25 10.16 -11.02 3.09
CA VAL A 25 9.10 -10.03 2.97
C VAL A 25 8.53 -9.84 4.36
N ASN A 26 8.63 -8.63 4.90
CA ASN A 26 7.98 -8.31 6.16
C ASN A 26 6.47 -8.22 5.91
N GLN A 27 5.82 -9.38 5.88
CA GLN A 27 4.39 -9.51 5.58
C GLN A 27 3.52 -8.67 6.51
N GLU A 28 3.93 -8.49 7.77
CA GLU A 28 3.20 -7.64 8.72
C GLU A 28 3.24 -6.15 8.33
N ALA A 29 4.39 -5.68 7.82
CA ALA A 29 4.51 -4.32 7.30
C ALA A 29 3.63 -4.13 6.06
N LEU A 30 3.64 -5.09 5.13
CA LEU A 30 2.79 -5.02 3.93
C LEU A 30 1.29 -5.10 4.26
N LYS A 31 0.93 -5.94 5.23
CA LYS A 31 -0.44 -6.02 5.75
C LYS A 31 -0.87 -4.69 6.33
N THR A 32 -0.02 -4.09 7.16
CA THR A 32 -0.28 -2.77 7.75
C THR A 32 -0.55 -1.70 6.68
N ILE A 33 0.18 -1.76 5.56
CA ILE A 33 -0.04 -0.84 4.44
C ILE A 33 -1.41 -1.08 3.79
N GLY A 34 -1.77 -2.33 3.48
CA GLY A 34 -3.08 -2.66 2.94
C GLY A 34 -4.23 -2.21 3.85
N ASP A 35 -4.13 -2.50 5.14
CA ASP A 35 -5.09 -2.08 6.15
C ASP A 35 -5.23 -0.55 6.22
N LYS A 36 -4.11 0.18 6.18
CA LYS A 36 -4.09 1.66 6.15
C LYS A 36 -4.79 2.22 4.92
N LEU A 37 -4.47 1.69 3.72
CA LEU A 37 -5.08 2.14 2.47
C LEU A 37 -6.60 1.98 2.51
N ALA A 38 -7.10 0.87 3.03
CA ALA A 38 -8.54 0.62 3.19
C ALA A 38 -9.17 1.61 4.18
N ASN A 39 -8.52 1.87 5.31
CA ASN A 39 -8.97 2.87 6.29
C ASN A 39 -9.04 4.28 5.67
N TYR A 40 -7.99 4.69 4.96
CA TYR A 40 -7.93 6.02 4.34
C TYR A 40 -9.01 6.20 3.28
N GLU A 41 -9.22 5.19 2.42
CA GLU A 41 -10.29 5.22 1.42
C GLU A 41 -11.66 5.33 2.08
N GLN A 42 -11.94 4.51 3.09
CA GLN A 42 -13.24 4.54 3.75
C GLN A 42 -13.47 5.86 4.50
N CYS A 43 -12.45 6.42 5.15
CA CYS A 43 -12.56 7.71 5.81
C CYS A 43 -12.72 8.87 4.82
N GLN A 44 -12.08 8.80 3.64
CA GLN A 44 -12.31 9.76 2.56
C GLN A 44 -13.78 9.73 2.12
N VAL A 45 -14.33 8.55 1.81
CA VAL A 45 -15.72 8.39 1.35
C VAL A 45 -16.72 8.90 2.40
N LEU A 46 -16.49 8.59 3.68
CA LEU A 46 -17.35 9.07 4.76
C LEU A 46 -17.26 10.59 4.95
N ALA A 47 -16.07 11.17 4.84
CA ALA A 47 -15.91 12.63 4.88
C ALA A 47 -16.65 13.31 3.73
N GLU A 48 -16.57 12.75 2.52
CA GLU A 48 -17.32 13.25 1.36
C GLU A 48 -18.83 13.17 1.57
N SER A 49 -19.35 12.06 2.12
CA SER A 49 -20.78 11.91 2.39
C SER A 49 -21.31 12.85 3.47
N GLU A 50 -20.47 13.21 4.44
CA GLU A 50 -20.81 14.14 5.53
C GLU A 50 -20.50 15.61 5.18
N GLY A 51 -19.97 15.88 3.99
CA GLY A 51 -19.65 17.24 3.51
C GLY A 51 -18.39 17.86 4.11
N ASP A 52 -17.52 17.07 4.75
CA ASP A 52 -16.25 17.54 5.31
C ASP A 52 -15.14 17.49 4.26
N ALA A 53 -15.12 18.49 3.39
CA ALA A 53 -14.17 18.59 2.29
C ALA A 53 -12.69 18.62 2.76
N VAL A 54 -12.42 19.13 3.96
CA VAL A 54 -11.06 19.17 4.50
C VAL A 54 -10.60 17.78 4.91
N MET A 55 -11.45 17.03 5.61
CA MET A 55 -11.13 15.67 6.01
C MET A 55 -11.06 14.72 4.81
N ALA A 56 -11.92 14.91 3.82
CA ALA A 56 -11.84 14.18 2.54
C ALA A 56 -10.48 14.40 1.88
N TYR A 57 -10.04 15.66 1.78
CA TYR A 57 -8.75 16.00 1.20
C TYR A 57 -7.57 15.45 2.02
N TYR A 58 -7.64 15.49 3.35
CA TYR A 58 -6.65 14.87 4.24
C TYR A 58 -6.47 13.37 3.94
N TYR A 59 -7.56 12.59 3.97
CA TYR A 59 -7.50 11.16 3.75
C TYR A 59 -7.09 10.79 2.31
N GLN A 60 -7.47 11.61 1.33
CA GLN A 60 -7.01 11.45 -0.04
C GLN A 60 -5.50 11.66 -0.16
N ASP A 61 -4.96 12.74 0.40
CA ASP A 61 -3.55 13.12 0.31
C ASP A 61 -2.63 12.08 0.99
N ILE A 62 -3.00 11.60 2.18
CA ILE A 62 -2.22 10.56 2.87
C ILE A 62 -2.33 9.20 2.18
N LYS A 63 -3.46 8.87 1.54
CA LYS A 63 -3.60 7.67 0.71
C LYS A 63 -2.65 7.72 -0.48
N GLN A 64 -2.62 8.83 -1.21
CA GLN A 64 -1.72 9.02 -2.34
C GLN A 64 -0.25 9.02 -1.91
N THR A 65 0.08 9.67 -0.79
CA THR A 65 1.44 9.67 -0.23
C THR A 65 1.87 8.24 0.13
N THR A 66 1.00 7.47 0.79
CA THR A 66 1.26 6.06 1.10
C THR A 66 1.53 5.27 -0.17
N LEU A 67 0.72 5.42 -1.22
CA LEU A 67 0.95 4.73 -2.50
C LEU A 67 2.25 5.16 -3.19
N ALA A 68 2.63 6.43 -3.10
CA ALA A 68 3.85 6.97 -3.70
C ALA A 68 5.13 6.51 -2.98
N GLU A 69 5.13 6.46 -1.65
CA GLU A 69 6.22 5.90 -0.83
C GLU A 69 6.47 4.43 -1.13
N ASN A 70 5.45 3.74 -1.64
CA ASN A 70 5.42 2.32 -1.93
C ASN A 70 5.85 1.95 -3.36
N THR A 71 6.37 2.91 -4.14
CA THR A 71 6.83 2.69 -5.52
C THR A 71 8.06 1.78 -5.65
N ALA A 72 8.70 1.42 -4.53
CA ALA A 72 9.83 0.50 -4.48
C ALA A 72 9.44 -1.00 -4.33
N TYR A 73 8.15 -1.32 -4.20
CA TYR A 73 7.71 -2.70 -4.02
C TYR A 73 7.78 -3.54 -5.29
N SER A 74 8.16 -4.80 -5.13
CA SER A 74 8.01 -5.82 -6.16
C SER A 74 6.53 -6.11 -6.45
N GLU A 75 6.25 -6.71 -7.60
CA GLU A 75 4.90 -7.11 -8.00
C GLU A 75 4.22 -8.02 -6.97
N ALA A 76 4.98 -8.94 -6.36
CA ALA A 76 4.46 -9.85 -5.33
C ALA A 76 4.05 -9.11 -4.06
N GLU A 77 4.81 -8.11 -3.64
CA GLU A 77 4.50 -7.29 -2.47
C GLU A 77 3.28 -6.39 -2.73
N LEU A 78 3.18 -5.80 -3.92
CA LEU A 78 1.99 -5.04 -4.35
C LEU A 78 0.74 -5.92 -4.40
N ALA A 79 0.86 -7.15 -4.91
CA ALA A 79 -0.25 -8.10 -4.94
C ALA A 79 -0.71 -8.47 -3.51
N TYR A 80 0.24 -8.64 -2.58
CA TYR A 80 -0.07 -8.88 -1.17
C TYR A 80 -0.75 -7.68 -0.51
N ILE A 81 -0.21 -6.47 -0.66
CA ILE A 81 -0.83 -5.22 -0.17
C ILE A 81 -2.25 -5.09 -0.68
N ASN A 82 -2.48 -5.32 -1.98
CA ASN A 82 -3.81 -5.24 -2.57
C ASN A 82 -4.77 -6.33 -2.02
N SER A 83 -4.26 -7.51 -1.68
CA SER A 83 -5.05 -8.54 -1.00
C SER A 83 -5.51 -8.08 0.38
N GLU A 84 -4.60 -7.55 1.19
CA GLU A 84 -4.91 -7.05 2.54
C GLU A 84 -5.82 -5.81 2.49
N TYR A 85 -5.61 -4.91 1.52
CA TYR A 85 -6.51 -3.80 1.22
C TYR A 85 -7.95 -4.28 1.00
N LYS A 86 -8.17 -5.27 0.13
CA LYS A 86 -9.51 -5.81 -0.15
C LYS A 86 -10.16 -6.44 1.08
N LYS A 87 -9.38 -7.16 1.90
CA LYS A 87 -9.86 -7.72 3.17
C LYS A 87 -10.27 -6.61 4.14
N GLY A 88 -9.43 -5.59 4.31
CA GLY A 88 -9.73 -4.44 5.14
C GLY A 88 -10.98 -3.69 4.69
N ALA A 89 -11.10 -3.42 3.38
CA ALA A 89 -12.27 -2.74 2.81
C ALA A 89 -13.56 -3.53 3.05
N LEU A 90 -13.53 -4.85 2.86
CA LEU A 90 -14.67 -5.73 3.15
C LEU A 90 -15.05 -5.66 4.63
N LEU A 91 -14.09 -5.77 5.55
CA LEU A 91 -14.35 -5.67 6.98
C LEU A 91 -14.97 -4.31 7.36
N LEU A 92 -14.41 -3.22 6.85
CA LEU A 92 -14.91 -1.87 7.12
C LEU A 92 -16.34 -1.66 6.58
N SER A 93 -16.69 -2.30 5.46
CA SER A 93 -18.04 -2.23 4.87
C SER A 93 -19.15 -2.82 5.76
N HIS A 94 -18.78 -3.66 6.73
CA HIS A 94 -19.71 -4.25 7.70
C HIS A 94 -19.84 -3.43 9.00
N LEU A 95 -19.04 -2.38 9.17
CA LEU A 95 -19.10 -1.53 10.36
C LEU A 95 -20.17 -0.46 10.23
N ASN A 96 -20.66 0.02 11.38
CA ASN A 96 -21.57 1.15 11.42
C ASN A 96 -20.88 2.44 10.95
N SER A 97 -21.43 3.08 9.90
CA SER A 97 -20.84 4.25 9.26
C SER A 97 -20.65 5.44 10.20
N ALA A 98 -21.58 5.69 11.13
CA ALA A 98 -21.47 6.80 12.08
C ALA A 98 -20.34 6.57 13.10
N GLY A 99 -20.22 5.35 13.63
CA GLY A 99 -19.12 4.96 14.51
C GLY A 99 -17.77 5.03 13.78
N LEU A 100 -17.71 4.58 12.53
CA LEU A 100 -16.50 4.66 11.73
C LEU A 100 -16.11 6.11 11.40
N PHE A 101 -17.08 6.95 11.06
CA PHE A 101 -16.85 8.37 10.85
C PHE A 101 -16.31 9.06 12.10
N GLN A 102 -16.85 8.75 13.28
CA GLN A 102 -16.31 9.26 14.55
C GLN A 102 -14.85 8.84 14.77
N LEU A 103 -14.48 7.60 14.39
CA LEU A 103 -13.08 7.16 14.45
C LEU A 103 -12.20 7.93 13.46
N CYS A 104 -12.70 8.23 12.25
CA CYS A 104 -12.00 9.04 11.26
C CYS A 104 -11.76 10.47 11.77
N LEU A 105 -12.78 11.08 12.41
CA LEU A 105 -12.66 12.40 13.06
C LEU A 105 -11.63 12.39 14.18
N ASN A 106 -11.65 11.37 15.05
CA ASN A 106 -10.72 11.29 16.18
C ASN A 106 -9.25 11.16 15.73
N ARG A 107 -9.01 10.60 14.53
CA ARG A 107 -7.68 10.51 13.91
C ARG A 107 -7.28 11.76 13.13
N PHE A 108 -8.24 12.60 12.75
CA PHE A 108 -8.00 13.86 12.07
C PHE A 108 -7.90 14.99 13.10
N ASP A 109 -6.73 15.10 13.72
CA ASP A 109 -6.50 16.02 14.82
C ASP A 109 -6.63 17.51 14.39
N PRO A 110 -6.85 18.43 15.34
CA PRO A 110 -7.06 19.85 15.02
C PRO A 110 -5.91 20.52 14.28
N VAL A 111 -4.65 20.10 14.49
CA VAL A 111 -3.49 20.68 13.80
C VAL A 111 -3.46 20.22 12.36
N SER A 112 -3.70 18.93 12.13
CA SER A 112 -3.89 18.39 10.77
C SER A 112 -5.02 19.13 10.05
N ARG A 113 -6.15 19.40 10.72
CA ARG A 113 -7.24 20.19 10.11
C ARG A 113 -6.80 21.56 9.64
N GLN A 114 -6.15 22.35 10.49
CA GLN A 114 -5.67 23.69 10.14
C GLN A 114 -4.70 23.66 8.95
N TYR A 115 -3.79 22.69 8.93
CA TYR A 115 -2.84 22.53 7.83
C TYR A 115 -3.54 22.19 6.50
N TYR A 116 -4.48 21.24 6.52
CA TYR A 116 -5.20 20.84 5.31
C TYR A 116 -6.25 21.87 4.85
N GLU A 117 -6.80 22.68 5.74
CA GLU A 117 -7.60 23.86 5.39
C GLU A 117 -6.76 24.87 4.60
N ALA A 118 -5.55 25.16 5.05
CA ALA A 118 -4.63 26.07 4.36
C ALA A 118 -4.20 25.51 2.99
N LYS A 119 -3.85 24.21 2.90
CA LYS A 119 -3.53 23.55 1.62
C LYS A 119 -4.70 23.63 0.64
N LEU A 120 -5.92 23.29 1.09
CA LEU A 120 -7.10 23.26 0.22
C LEU A 120 -7.45 24.65 -0.31
N LYS A 121 -7.25 25.70 0.51
CA LYS A 121 -7.42 27.09 0.08
C LYS A 121 -6.40 27.46 -1.00
N ALA A 122 -5.12 27.15 -0.80
CA ALA A 122 -4.04 27.46 -1.75
C ALA A 122 -4.18 26.78 -3.13
N ILE A 123 -4.96 25.69 -3.24
CA ILE A 123 -5.22 25.00 -4.51
C ILE A 123 -6.40 25.63 -5.28
N LYS A 124 -7.29 26.34 -4.57
CA LYS A 124 -8.51 26.94 -5.14
C LYS A 124 -8.32 28.39 -5.58
N ASP A 125 -7.26 29.04 -5.11
CA ASP A 125 -6.84 30.39 -5.48
C ASP A 125 -5.94 30.36 -6.74
#